data_AF-A0AAU6FY96-F1
#
_entry.id   AF-A0AAU6FY96-F1
#
_cell.length_a   1.000
_cell.length_b   1.000
_cell.length_c   1.000
_cell.angle_alpha   90.00
_cell.angle_beta   90.00
_cell.angle_gamma   90.00
#
_symmetry.space_group_name_H-M   'P 1'
#
loop_
_entity.id
_entity.type
_entity.pdbx_description
1 polymer ?
#
loop_
_entity_poly.entity_id
_entity_poly.type
_entity_poly.pdbx_seq_one_letter_code
_entity_poly.pdbx_strand_id
1 'polypeptide(L)'
;MNSNTTARKLVRRTALIAGLVAAVTLPLGLTGSAQASAPAPAKVSAVAPRSVSGTFGQAVTRVADFYGAYIDAKGDYEDPDVTLATVLRDHYLTPDFAQRLGVWEDANGADGVLRAQNVPAQWTVTDNGAVGNGHEVVVTLTFGSGGTTQKTKLFVLVERYNHIVDIGTTSSR
;
A
#
# COMPACT_ATOMS: atom_id res chain seq x y z
N MET A 1 49.07 -3.32 -11.08
CA MET A 1 49.48 -2.57 -12.28
C MET A 1 48.19 -2.25 -13.04
N ASN A 2 47.93 -0.96 -13.29
CA ASN A 2 46.99 -0.37 -14.27
C ASN A 2 45.47 -0.50 -14.04
N SER A 3 44.88 0.56 -13.46
CA SER A 3 43.45 0.90 -13.50
C SER A 3 43.01 1.35 -14.91
N ASN A 4 41.71 1.26 -15.24
CA ASN A 4 41.07 2.20 -16.18
C ASN A 4 39.58 2.39 -15.90
N THR A 5 39.28 3.59 -15.39
CA THR A 5 37.97 4.21 -15.19
C THR A 5 37.54 4.91 -16.48
N THR A 6 36.25 4.90 -16.84
CA THR A 6 35.70 5.97 -17.69
C THR A 6 34.27 6.30 -17.28
N ALA A 7 34.15 7.40 -16.52
CA ALA A 7 32.91 8.06 -16.17
C ALA A 7 32.31 8.78 -17.39
N ARG A 8 30.99 8.66 -17.60
CA ARG A 8 30.25 9.48 -18.57
C ARG A 8 29.58 10.66 -17.86
N LYS A 9 29.78 11.84 -18.45
CA LYS A 9 29.56 13.19 -17.91
C LYS A 9 28.10 13.52 -17.58
N LEU A 10 27.89 14.14 -16.42
CA LEU A 10 26.74 15.00 -16.12
C LEU A 10 26.77 16.26 -16.99
N VAL A 11 25.64 16.64 -17.57
CA VAL A 11 25.44 17.97 -18.18
C VAL A 11 24.40 18.73 -17.35
N ARG A 12 24.87 19.71 -16.58
CA ARG A 12 24.07 20.73 -15.89
C ARG A 12 23.72 21.83 -16.90
N ARG A 13 22.45 22.22 -16.96
CA ARG A 13 22.00 23.44 -17.67
C ARG A 13 21.85 24.56 -16.65
N THR A 14 22.75 25.54 -16.72
CA THR A 14 22.75 26.77 -15.94
C THR A 14 22.13 27.87 -16.81
N ALA A 15 21.06 28.51 -16.35
CA ALA A 15 20.55 29.74 -16.94
C ALA A 15 20.85 30.89 -15.97
N LEU A 16 21.75 31.79 -16.39
CA LEU A 16 22.05 33.05 -15.72
C LEU A 16 21.08 34.11 -16.27
N ILE A 17 20.32 34.76 -15.41
CA ILE A 17 19.56 35.96 -15.75
C ILE A 17 20.18 37.11 -14.94
N ALA A 18 20.87 37.99 -15.66
CA ALA A 18 21.33 39.30 -15.18
C ALA A 18 20.24 40.34 -15.48
N GLY A 19 19.94 41.22 -14.51
CA GLY A 19 18.87 42.21 -14.64
C GLY A 19 19.05 43.40 -13.71
N LEU A 20 20.00 44.27 -14.08
CA LEU A 20 20.12 45.72 -13.90
C LEU A 20 19.31 46.45 -12.79
N VAL A 21 20.06 47.11 -11.91
CA VAL A 21 19.60 48.08 -10.90
C VAL A 21 19.36 49.45 -11.55
N ALA A 22 18.21 50.07 -11.30
CA ALA A 22 18.00 51.50 -11.54
C ALA A 22 17.23 52.10 -10.35
N ALA A 23 17.92 52.97 -9.62
CA ALA A 23 17.36 53.76 -8.53
C ALA A 23 16.76 55.06 -9.10
N VAL A 24 15.49 55.37 -8.77
CA VAL A 24 14.92 56.71 -8.90
C VAL A 24 13.99 57.01 -7.72
N THR A 25 14.15 58.26 -7.28
CA THR A 25 13.68 59.04 -6.13
C THR A 25 12.18 59.05 -5.78
N LEU A 26 11.90 59.25 -4.48
CA LEU A 26 10.59 59.42 -3.83
C LEU A 26 9.79 60.64 -4.32
N PRO A 27 8.45 60.59 -4.17
CA PRO A 27 7.75 61.66 -3.47
C PRO A 27 6.87 61.15 -2.30
N LEU A 28 6.71 62.03 -1.31
CA LEU A 28 5.90 61.88 -0.12
C LEU A 28 4.41 61.64 -0.44
N GLY A 29 3.77 60.70 0.25
CA GLY A 29 2.32 60.54 0.20
C GLY A 29 1.79 59.39 1.07
N LEU A 30 1.06 59.76 2.13
CA LEU A 30 0.15 58.95 2.96
C LEU A 30 0.76 57.80 3.77
N THR A 31 0.89 58.03 5.09
CA THR A 31 1.05 57.00 6.11
C THR A 31 -0.26 56.19 6.25
N GLY A 32 -0.49 55.26 5.34
CA GLY A 32 -1.46 54.18 5.51
C GLY A 32 -0.69 52.92 5.93
N SER A 33 -0.72 52.57 7.21
CA SER A 33 -0.18 51.29 7.69
C SER A 33 -1.07 50.16 7.15
N ALA A 34 -0.79 49.70 5.94
CA ALA A 34 -1.31 48.46 5.39
C ALA A 34 -0.61 47.30 6.12
N GLN A 35 -1.16 46.91 7.26
CA GLN A 35 -0.75 45.72 7.97
C GLN A 35 -1.20 44.51 7.14
N ALA A 36 -0.30 43.99 6.31
CA ALA A 36 -0.49 42.73 5.62
C ALA A 36 -0.64 41.63 6.68
N SER A 37 -1.87 41.19 6.93
CA SER A 37 -2.16 40.03 7.75
C SER A 37 -1.54 38.81 7.07
N ALA A 38 -0.34 38.43 7.51
CA ALA A 38 0.25 37.15 7.14
C ALA A 38 -0.74 36.05 7.56
N PRO A 39 -1.06 35.08 6.69
CA PRO A 39 -1.88 33.94 7.07
C PRO A 39 -1.24 33.26 8.28
N ALA A 40 -1.99 33.16 9.37
CA ALA A 40 -1.54 32.40 10.54
C ALA A 40 -1.22 30.96 10.08
N PRO A 41 -0.08 30.36 10.50
CA PRO A 41 0.25 29.00 10.13
C PRO A 41 -0.89 28.07 10.57
N ALA A 42 -1.43 27.31 9.61
CA ALA A 42 -2.50 26.36 9.89
C ALA A 42 -2.02 25.39 10.97
N LYS A 43 -2.78 25.30 12.06
CA LYS A 43 -2.52 24.35 13.14
C LYS A 43 -2.77 22.94 12.59
N VAL A 44 -1.70 22.24 12.22
CA VAL A 44 -1.79 20.81 11.88
C VAL A 44 -2.08 20.07 13.18
N SER A 45 -3.27 19.48 13.27
CA SER A 45 -3.61 18.58 14.37
C SER A 45 -2.63 17.41 14.38
N ALA A 46 -1.88 17.26 15.46
CA ALA A 46 -1.02 16.09 15.64
C ALA A 46 -1.88 14.83 15.66
N VAL A 47 -1.64 13.92 14.73
CA VAL A 47 -2.26 12.59 14.74
C VAL A 47 -1.63 11.81 15.89
N ALA A 48 -2.47 11.27 16.79
CA ALA A 48 -1.99 10.44 17.89
C ALA A 48 -1.24 9.21 17.33
N PRO A 49 -0.16 8.74 17.99
CA PRO A 49 0.50 7.50 17.62
C PRO A 49 -0.50 6.34 17.56
N ARG A 50 -0.36 5.48 16.55
CA ARG A 50 -1.15 4.26 16.39
C ARG A 50 -0.25 3.04 16.55
N SER A 51 -0.74 2.03 17.26
CA SER A 51 -0.04 0.76 17.46
C SER A 51 -0.81 -0.38 16.80
N VAL A 52 -0.07 -1.35 16.27
CA VAL A 52 -0.59 -2.65 15.82
C VAL A 52 0.07 -3.71 16.70
N SER A 53 -0.73 -4.64 17.21
CA SER A 53 -0.26 -5.74 18.06
C SER A 53 -0.64 -7.07 17.41
N GLY A 54 0.28 -8.03 17.47
CA GLY A 54 0.07 -9.38 16.96
C GLY A 54 0.67 -10.41 17.89
N THR A 55 0.23 -11.67 17.77
CA THR A 55 0.79 -12.80 18.52
C THR A 55 1.20 -13.88 17.55
N PHE A 56 2.45 -14.33 17.66
CA PHE A 56 2.95 -15.44 16.84
C PHE A 56 2.06 -16.68 17.02
N GLY A 57 1.73 -17.32 15.90
CA GLY A 57 0.92 -18.53 15.89
C GLY A 57 -0.60 -18.30 15.93
N GLN A 58 -1.09 -17.05 16.04
CA GLN A 58 -2.52 -16.78 15.87
C GLN A 58 -2.87 -16.64 14.39
N ALA A 59 -3.95 -17.30 13.95
CA ALA A 59 -4.43 -17.26 12.57
C ALA A 59 -4.68 -15.83 12.09
N VAL A 60 -5.37 -15.00 12.89
CA VAL A 60 -5.64 -13.59 12.55
C VAL A 60 -4.35 -12.77 12.34
N THR A 61 -3.32 -13.00 13.16
CA THR A 61 -2.02 -12.30 13.01
C THR A 61 -1.31 -12.78 11.75
N ARG A 62 -1.24 -14.09 11.53
CA ARG A 62 -0.62 -14.69 10.33
C ARG A 62 -1.26 -14.18 9.03
N VAL A 63 -2.60 -14.11 8.98
CA VAL A 63 -3.35 -13.60 7.83
C VAL A 63 -3.13 -12.10 7.64
N ALA A 64 -3.08 -11.32 8.73
CA ALA A 64 -2.76 -9.89 8.65
C ALA A 64 -1.34 -9.64 8.11
N ASP A 65 -0.34 -10.41 8.57
CA ASP A 65 1.04 -10.30 8.08
C ASP A 65 1.12 -10.63 6.58
N PHE A 66 0.44 -11.70 6.15
CA PHE A 66 0.38 -12.09 4.74
C PHE A 66 -0.28 -11.03 3.87
N TYR A 67 -1.51 -10.60 4.19
CA TYR A 67 -2.24 -9.65 3.35
C TYR A 67 -1.57 -8.28 3.32
N GLY A 68 -0.99 -7.83 4.45
CA GLY A 68 -0.21 -6.60 4.49
C GLY A 68 0.98 -6.64 3.53
N ALA A 69 1.85 -7.65 3.67
CA ALA A 69 3.02 -7.79 2.84
C ALA A 69 2.68 -8.07 1.36
N TYR A 70 1.64 -8.87 1.09
CA TYR A 70 1.23 -9.22 -0.27
C TYR A 70 0.66 -8.02 -1.01
N ILE A 71 -0.20 -7.23 -0.36
CA ILE A 71 -0.76 -6.00 -0.94
C ILE A 71 0.36 -4.97 -1.18
N ASP A 72 1.30 -4.82 -0.25
CA ASP A 72 2.46 -3.94 -0.42
C ASP A 72 3.33 -4.39 -1.60
N ALA A 73 3.61 -5.68 -1.74
CA ALA A 73 4.40 -6.22 -2.85
C ALA A 73 3.69 -6.08 -4.21
N LYS A 74 2.36 -6.27 -4.23
CA LYS A 74 1.55 -6.14 -5.44
C LYS A 74 1.46 -4.70 -5.90
N GLY A 75 1.25 -3.76 -4.97
CA GLY A 75 1.31 -2.32 -5.22
C GLY A 75 0.33 -1.77 -6.25
N ASP A 76 0.03 -0.48 -6.17
CA ASP A 76 -0.53 0.28 -7.31
C ASP A 76 0.46 1.38 -7.71
N TYR A 77 1.73 0.98 -7.86
CA TYR A 77 2.85 1.85 -8.21
C TYR A 77 3.59 1.32 -9.44
N GLU A 78 4.49 2.13 -10.03
CA GLU A 78 5.09 1.85 -11.35
C GLU A 78 5.88 0.53 -11.40
N ASP A 79 6.51 0.12 -10.29
CA ASP A 79 7.42 -1.04 -10.24
C ASP A 79 7.07 -2.04 -9.11
N PRO A 80 5.98 -2.81 -9.21
CA PRO A 80 5.58 -3.77 -8.18
C PRO A 80 6.57 -4.93 -8.02
N ASP A 81 6.78 -5.40 -6.79
CA ASP A 81 7.68 -6.52 -6.49
C ASP A 81 6.98 -7.87 -6.68
N VAL A 82 6.85 -8.27 -7.95
CA VAL A 82 6.25 -9.55 -8.36
C VAL A 82 7.00 -10.77 -7.79
N THR A 83 8.29 -10.63 -7.52
CA THR A 83 9.11 -11.72 -6.96
C THR A 83 8.74 -11.93 -5.50
N LEU A 84 8.65 -10.85 -4.72
CA LEU A 84 8.20 -10.91 -3.33
C LEU A 84 6.76 -11.44 -3.23
N ALA A 85 5.85 -10.97 -4.09
CA ALA A 85 4.47 -11.48 -4.11
C ALA A 85 4.41 -13.00 -4.34
N THR A 86 5.28 -13.54 -5.21
CA THR A 86 5.40 -14.98 -5.46
C THR A 86 5.92 -15.72 -4.23
N VAL A 87 7.03 -15.24 -3.63
CA VAL A 87 7.63 -15.85 -2.43
C VAL A 87 6.66 -15.83 -1.25
N LEU A 88 5.87 -14.77 -1.09
CA LEU A 88 4.84 -14.70 -0.05
C LEU A 88 3.77 -15.77 -0.25
N ARG A 89 3.30 -15.99 -1.49
CA ARG A 89 2.33 -17.06 -1.76
C ARG A 89 2.90 -18.43 -1.42
N ASP A 90 4.14 -18.70 -1.83
CA ASP A 90 4.81 -19.97 -1.52
C ASP A 90 5.02 -20.19 -0.01
N HIS A 91 5.19 -19.11 0.76
CA HIS A 91 5.37 -19.18 2.21
C HIS A 91 4.06 -19.38 2.99
N TYR A 92 2.98 -18.74 2.58
CA TYR A 92 1.74 -18.69 3.37
C TYR A 92 0.66 -19.67 2.89
N LEU A 93 0.63 -20.02 1.60
CA LEU A 93 -0.35 -20.94 1.04
C LEU A 93 0.16 -22.38 1.14
N THR A 94 -0.76 -23.34 1.25
CA THR A 94 -0.39 -24.73 1.00
C THR A 94 -0.15 -24.98 -0.50
N PRO A 95 0.75 -25.89 -0.90
CA PRO A 95 1.00 -26.19 -2.31
C PRO A 95 -0.27 -26.60 -3.07
N ASP A 96 -1.10 -27.45 -2.45
CA ASP A 96 -2.38 -27.89 -3.03
C ASP A 96 -3.33 -26.70 -3.25
N PHE A 97 -3.39 -25.76 -2.30
CA PHE A 97 -4.22 -24.58 -2.45
C PHE A 97 -3.66 -23.64 -3.51
N ALA A 98 -2.35 -23.42 -3.55
CA ALA A 98 -1.71 -22.59 -4.58
C ALA A 98 -2.03 -23.10 -5.99
N GLN A 99 -2.05 -24.42 -6.21
CA GLN A 99 -2.44 -25.01 -7.49
C GLN A 99 -3.90 -24.74 -7.83
N ARG A 100 -4.83 -24.99 -6.89
CA ARG A 100 -6.27 -24.69 -7.10
C ARG A 100 -6.51 -23.21 -7.35
N LEU A 101 -5.74 -22.35 -6.68
CA LEU A 101 -5.83 -20.91 -6.83
C LEU A 101 -5.39 -20.48 -8.23
N GLY A 102 -4.29 -21.04 -8.76
CA GLY A 102 -3.83 -20.79 -10.13
C GLY A 102 -4.88 -21.16 -11.19
N VAL A 103 -5.54 -22.32 -11.05
CA VAL A 103 -6.65 -22.70 -11.95
C VAL A 103 -7.80 -21.70 -11.90
N TRP A 104 -8.12 -21.19 -10.71
CA TRP A 104 -9.12 -20.15 -10.58
C TRP A 104 -8.67 -18.83 -11.22
N GLU A 105 -7.41 -18.43 -11.03
CA GLU A 105 -6.83 -17.21 -11.61
C GLU A 105 -6.88 -17.25 -13.14
N ASP A 106 -6.49 -18.37 -13.75
CA ASP A 106 -6.56 -18.59 -15.20
C ASP A 106 -8.00 -18.46 -15.74
N ALA A 107 -8.98 -19.00 -15.01
CA ALA A 107 -10.37 -18.96 -15.41
C ALA A 107 -11.02 -17.57 -15.24
N ASN A 108 -10.51 -16.73 -14.33
CA ASN A 108 -11.16 -15.47 -13.94
C ASN A 108 -10.39 -14.22 -14.38
N GLY A 109 -9.13 -14.35 -14.80
CA GLY A 109 -8.28 -13.22 -15.17
C GLY A 109 -8.10 -12.21 -14.03
N ALA A 110 -8.06 -12.69 -12.80
CA ALA A 110 -8.01 -11.88 -11.58
C ALA A 110 -7.02 -12.49 -10.58
N ASP A 111 -6.51 -11.68 -9.65
CA ASP A 111 -5.68 -12.17 -8.55
C ASP A 111 -6.53 -13.00 -7.59
N GLY A 112 -6.13 -14.24 -7.34
CA GLY A 112 -6.89 -15.21 -6.55
C GLY A 112 -6.86 -14.94 -5.04
N VAL A 113 -5.79 -14.31 -4.54
CA VAL A 113 -5.69 -13.94 -3.13
C VAL A 113 -6.61 -12.74 -2.84
N LEU A 114 -6.68 -11.80 -3.77
CA LEU A 114 -7.51 -10.59 -3.66
C LEU A 114 -8.95 -10.82 -4.14
N ARG A 115 -9.17 -11.87 -4.94
CA ARG A 115 -10.40 -12.12 -5.72
C ARG A 115 -10.82 -10.88 -6.53
N ALA A 116 -9.85 -10.18 -7.11
CA ALA A 116 -10.03 -8.89 -7.79
C ALA A 116 -8.95 -8.66 -8.85
N GLN A 117 -9.22 -7.76 -9.81
CA GLN A 117 -8.25 -7.38 -10.86
C GLN A 117 -7.29 -6.28 -10.41
N ASN A 118 -7.70 -5.45 -9.45
CA ASN A 118 -6.95 -4.33 -8.92
C ASN A 118 -6.47 -4.60 -7.48
N VAL A 119 -5.56 -3.75 -7.01
CA VAL A 119 -5.05 -3.79 -5.63
C VAL A 119 -5.95 -2.96 -4.72
N PRO A 120 -6.31 -3.45 -3.52
CA PRO A 120 -7.13 -2.70 -2.57
C PRO A 120 -6.36 -1.54 -1.97
N ALA A 121 -7.05 -0.42 -1.76
CA ALA A 121 -6.50 0.75 -1.06
C ALA A 121 -6.41 0.54 0.46
N GLN A 122 -7.28 -0.31 1.02
CA GLN A 122 -7.29 -0.62 2.44
C GLN A 122 -7.72 -2.06 2.67
N TRP A 123 -7.28 -2.63 3.78
CA TRP A 123 -7.70 -3.96 4.22
C TRP A 123 -7.89 -3.98 5.74
N THR A 124 -8.79 -4.85 6.21
CA THR A 124 -8.96 -5.17 7.63
C THR A 124 -9.10 -6.67 7.79
N VAL A 125 -8.48 -7.23 8.82
CA VAL A 125 -8.54 -8.67 9.13
C VAL A 125 -9.29 -8.85 10.46
N THR A 126 -10.22 -9.80 10.50
CA THR A 126 -11.06 -10.08 11.67
C THR A 126 -11.11 -11.58 11.90
N ASP A 127 -10.83 -12.01 13.14
CA ASP A 127 -10.98 -13.41 13.53
C ASP A 127 -12.45 -13.82 13.45
N ASN A 128 -12.75 -14.99 12.86
CA ASN A 128 -14.11 -15.55 12.78
C ASN A 128 -14.26 -16.86 13.56
N GLY A 129 -13.20 -17.31 14.23
CA GLY A 129 -13.21 -18.47 15.11
C GLY A 129 -12.85 -19.80 14.43
N ALA A 130 -12.96 -20.87 15.20
CA ALA A 130 -12.63 -22.22 14.74
C ALA A 130 -13.70 -22.76 13.78
N VAL A 131 -13.27 -23.46 12.72
CA VAL A 131 -14.12 -24.13 11.75
C VAL A 131 -13.56 -25.53 11.48
N GLY A 132 -14.24 -26.57 11.98
CA GLY A 132 -13.74 -27.93 11.91
C GLY A 132 -12.37 -28.06 12.60
N ASN A 133 -11.35 -28.49 11.84
CA ASN A 133 -9.96 -28.59 12.32
C ASN A 133 -9.12 -27.33 12.01
N GLY A 134 -9.73 -26.28 11.47
CA GLY A 134 -9.08 -25.03 11.08
C GLY A 134 -9.63 -23.82 11.83
N HIS A 135 -9.20 -22.66 11.37
CA HIS A 135 -9.62 -21.35 11.86
C HIS A 135 -9.97 -20.47 10.67
N GLU A 136 -11.13 -19.82 10.75
CA GLU A 136 -11.57 -18.91 9.72
C GLU A 136 -11.26 -17.47 10.13
N VAL A 137 -10.72 -16.72 9.18
CA VAL A 137 -10.42 -15.31 9.30
C VAL A 137 -11.12 -14.58 8.17
N VAL A 138 -11.76 -13.45 8.47
CA VAL A 138 -12.41 -12.60 7.47
C VAL A 138 -11.48 -11.46 7.09
N VAL A 139 -11.20 -11.33 5.80
CA VAL A 139 -10.46 -10.21 5.22
C VAL A 139 -11.42 -9.31 4.46
N THR A 140 -11.55 -8.06 4.89
CA THR A 140 -12.32 -7.06 4.15
C THR A 140 -11.37 -6.19 3.36
N LEU A 141 -11.47 -6.24 2.03
CA LEU A 141 -10.70 -5.43 1.10
C LEU A 141 -11.56 -4.24 0.67
N THR A 142 -10.98 -3.04 0.66
CA THR A 142 -11.62 -1.81 0.19
C THR A 142 -10.86 -1.30 -1.03
N PHE A 143 -11.57 -1.12 -2.14
CA PHE A 143 -11.03 -0.67 -3.42
C PHE A 143 -11.50 0.75 -3.73
N GLY A 144 -10.67 1.52 -4.43
CA GLY A 144 -10.96 2.91 -4.78
C GLY A 144 -10.76 3.90 -3.63
N SER A 145 -11.18 5.14 -3.83
CA SER A 145 -10.98 6.25 -2.88
C SER A 145 -12.20 7.17 -2.83
N GLY A 146 -12.39 7.88 -1.71
CA GLY A 146 -13.46 8.87 -1.58
C GLY A 146 -14.86 8.25 -1.69
N GLY A 147 -15.74 8.86 -2.50
CA GLY A 147 -17.14 8.44 -2.64
C GLY A 147 -17.37 7.18 -3.49
N THR A 148 -16.34 6.61 -4.11
CA THR A 148 -16.47 5.46 -5.03
C THR A 148 -15.91 4.16 -4.45
N THR A 149 -15.74 4.07 -3.13
CA THR A 149 -15.17 2.89 -2.49
C THR A 149 -16.08 1.67 -2.60
N GLN A 150 -15.51 0.52 -2.97
CA GLN A 150 -16.18 -0.78 -2.98
C GLN A 150 -15.52 -1.73 -1.99
N LYS A 151 -16.31 -2.60 -1.35
CA LYS A 151 -15.78 -3.57 -0.37
C LYS A 151 -16.05 -5.00 -0.79
N THR A 152 -15.03 -5.83 -0.70
CA THR A 152 -15.12 -7.28 -0.87
C THR A 152 -14.75 -7.95 0.44
N LYS A 153 -15.57 -8.89 0.90
CA LYS A 153 -15.27 -9.72 2.07
C LYS A 153 -14.84 -11.11 1.62
N LEU A 154 -13.68 -11.52 2.11
CA LEU A 154 -13.12 -12.84 1.90
C LEU A 154 -13.20 -13.64 3.19
N PHE A 155 -13.57 -14.91 3.12
CA PHE A 155 -13.18 -15.87 4.15
C PHE A 155 -11.80 -16.43 3.77
N VAL A 156 -10.97 -16.63 4.77
CA VAL A 156 -9.64 -17.22 4.65
C VAL A 156 -9.58 -18.36 5.66
N LEU A 157 -9.48 -19.58 5.16
CA LEU A 157 -9.39 -20.77 6.00
C LEU A 157 -7.91 -21.10 6.24
N VAL A 158 -7.57 -21.19 7.52
CA VAL A 158 -6.22 -21.48 8.01
C VAL A 158 -6.24 -22.83 8.72
N GLU A 159 -5.36 -23.74 8.34
CA GLU A 159 -5.26 -25.07 8.95
C GLU A 159 -3.87 -25.31 9.57
N ARG A 160 -3.44 -26.58 9.65
CA ARG A 160 -2.23 -27.04 10.32
C ARG A 160 -1.03 -26.15 10.02
N TYR A 161 -0.28 -25.82 11.07
CA TYR A 161 0.86 -24.91 11.03
C TYR A 161 0.53 -23.50 10.53
N ASN A 162 -0.72 -23.06 10.65
CA ASN A 162 -1.21 -21.74 10.26
C ASN A 162 -0.99 -21.42 8.77
N HIS A 163 -1.13 -22.40 7.88
CA HIS A 163 -1.11 -22.16 6.43
C HIS A 163 -2.52 -21.97 5.89
N ILE A 164 -2.62 -21.12 4.87
CA ILE A 164 -3.87 -20.82 4.19
C ILE A 164 -4.17 -21.96 3.22
N VAL A 165 -5.33 -22.58 3.39
CA VAL A 165 -5.79 -23.71 2.58
C VAL A 165 -6.95 -23.35 1.66
N ASP A 166 -7.63 -22.23 1.94
CA ASP A 166 -8.72 -21.73 1.12
C ASP A 166 -8.91 -20.22 1.30
N ILE A 167 -9.34 -19.57 0.23
CA ILE A 167 -9.76 -18.16 0.19
C ILE A 167 -10.98 -18.11 -0.70
N GLY A 168 -12.07 -17.47 -0.29
CA GLY A 168 -13.23 -17.25 -1.15
C GLY A 168 -14.03 -16.03 -0.73
N THR A 169 -14.98 -15.57 -1.55
CA THR A 169 -15.85 -14.48 -1.11
C THR A 169 -16.87 -15.01 -0.12
N THR A 170 -17.24 -14.21 0.88
CA THR A 170 -18.28 -14.63 1.84
C THR A 170 -19.66 -14.74 1.21
N SER A 171 -19.85 -14.18 -0.01
CA SER A 171 -21.09 -14.26 -0.77
C SER A 171 -21.22 -15.53 -1.62
N SER A 172 -20.12 -16.24 -1.89
CA SER A 172 -20.13 -17.47 -2.68
C SER A 172 -20.32 -18.72 -1.82
N ARG A 173 -20.72 -18.55 -0.56
CA ARG A 173 -20.82 -19.60 0.43
C ARG A 173 -22.28 -19.96 0.70
#